data_AF-A0A5N7AU70-F1
#
_entry.id   AF-A0A5N7AU70-F1
#
_cell.length_a   1.000
_cell.length_b   1.000
_cell.length_c   1.000
_cell.angle_alpha   90.00
_cell.angle_beta   90.00
_cell.angle_gamma   90.00
#
_symmetry.space_group_name_H-M   'P 1'
#
loop_
_entity.id
_entity.type
_entity.pdbx_description
1 polymer ?
#
loop_
_entity_poly.entity_id
_entity_poly.type
_entity_poly.pdbx_seq_one_letter_code
_entity_poly.pdbx_strand_id
1 'polypeptide(L)'
;MDNGAEIFAKLPNPNAGPTGYVTASEAATHQLLRDVFNIPVPRVLAWSFDAANNPVEAEYIVTEKAPGSEAETHQTNCRHRG
;
A
#
# COMPACT_ATOMS: atom_id res chain seq x y z
N MET A 1 15.41 1.50 17.86
CA MET A 1 14.62 2.20 16.83
C MET A 1 13.20 2.27 17.36
N ASP A 2 12.90 3.27 18.19
CA ASP A 2 11.66 3.33 18.97
C ASP A 2 11.27 4.81 19.13
N ASN A 3 11.12 5.47 17.99
CA ASN A 3 10.67 6.86 17.90
C ASN A 3 9.14 7.01 17.99
N GLY A 4 8.40 5.94 18.33
CA GLY A 4 6.94 5.95 18.44
C GLY A 4 6.19 6.17 17.12
N ALA A 5 6.88 6.11 15.97
CA ALA A 5 6.27 6.29 14.66
C ALA A 5 5.50 5.03 14.24
N GLU A 6 4.22 5.19 13.91
CA GLU A 6 3.38 4.14 13.36
C GLU A 6 3.38 4.20 11.82
N ILE A 7 3.61 3.06 11.19
CA ILE A 7 3.64 2.91 9.73
C ILE A 7 2.71 1.77 9.30
N PHE A 8 2.21 1.84 8.08
CA PHE A 8 1.43 0.76 7.46
C PHE A 8 2.23 0.18 6.31
N ALA A 9 2.23 -1.16 6.22
CA ALA A 9 2.80 -1.87 5.09
C ALA A 9 1.68 -2.57 4.32
N LYS A 10 1.62 -2.31 3.02
CA LYS A 10 0.73 -3.00 2.09
C LYS A 10 1.56 -3.99 1.27
N LEU A 11 1.12 -5.24 1.28
CA LEU A 11 1.62 -6.29 0.41
C LEU A 11 0.59 -6.49 -0.71
N PRO A 12 0.99 -6.58 -1.98
CA PRO A 12 0.04 -6.79 -3.05
C PRO A 12 -0.62 -8.14 -2.89
N ASN A 13 -1.92 -8.17 -3.18
CA ASN A 13 -2.64 -9.41 -3.25
C ASN A 13 -2.27 -10.11 -4.57
N PRO A 14 -1.96 -11.42 -4.55
CA PRO A 14 -1.46 -12.14 -5.74
C PRO A 14 -2.48 -12.23 -6.88
N ASN A 15 -3.72 -11.78 -6.67
CA ASN A 15 -4.79 -11.78 -7.66
C ASN A 15 -5.08 -10.39 -8.26
N ALA A 16 -4.34 -9.32 -7.89
CA ALA A 16 -4.62 -7.93 -8.29
C ALA A 16 -4.18 -7.57 -9.72
N GLY A 17 -3.77 -8.53 -10.54
CA GLY A 17 -3.27 -8.31 -11.89
C GLY A 17 -1.76 -8.52 -12.01
N PRO A 18 -1.11 -8.02 -13.07
CA PRO A 18 0.30 -8.27 -13.33
C PRO A 18 1.19 -7.81 -12.17
N THR A 19 2.00 -8.74 -11.66
CA THR A 19 3.03 -8.56 -10.62
C THR A 19 3.90 -7.34 -10.96
N GLY A 20 4.10 -6.44 -9.99
CA GLY A 20 4.95 -5.25 -10.09
C GLY A 20 4.25 -3.96 -10.55
N TYR A 21 3.43 -4.02 -11.60
CA TYR A 21 2.84 -2.81 -12.19
C TYR A 21 1.80 -2.14 -11.29
N VAL A 22 1.07 -2.94 -10.50
CA VAL A 22 0.07 -2.45 -9.55
C VAL A 22 0.75 -1.62 -8.46
N THR A 23 1.82 -2.15 -7.87
CA THR A 23 2.60 -1.49 -6.81
C THR A 23 3.20 -0.16 -7.29
N ALA A 24 3.85 -0.18 -8.47
CA ALA A 24 4.43 1.03 -9.04
C ALA A 24 3.36 2.10 -9.38
N SER A 25 2.24 1.68 -9.98
CA SER A 25 1.15 2.60 -10.34
C SER A 25 0.48 3.21 -9.11
N GLU A 26 0.32 2.43 -8.04
CA GLU A 26 -0.23 2.93 -6.78
C GLU A 26 0.69 3.95 -6.12
N ALA A 27 2.00 3.66 -6.02
CA ALA A 27 2.98 4.60 -5.49
C ALA A 27 3.01 5.91 -6.30
N ALA A 28 2.99 5.81 -7.64
CA ALA A 28 2.93 6.96 -8.53
C ALA A 28 1.63 7.76 -8.37
N THR A 29 0.50 7.09 -8.16
CA THR A 29 -0.80 7.75 -7.92
C THR A 29 -0.78 8.54 -6.62
N HIS A 30 -0.23 7.99 -5.53
CA HIS A 30 -0.06 8.73 -4.28
C HIS A 30 0.78 10.00 -4.47
N GLN A 31 1.87 9.89 -5.21
CA GLN A 31 2.73 11.05 -5.49
C GLN A 31 2.00 12.10 -6.33
N LEU A 32 1.28 11.69 -7.37
CA LEU A 32 0.47 12.58 -8.20
C LEU A 32 -0.59 13.33 -7.37
N LEU A 33 -1.35 12.60 -6.55
CA LEU A 33 -2.41 13.17 -5.71
C LEU A 33 -1.87 14.20 -4.73
N ARG A 34 -0.68 13.94 -4.16
CA ARG A 34 -0.02 14.86 -3.24
C ARG A 34 0.58 16.07 -3.95
N ASP A 35 1.43 15.83 -4.95
CA ASP A 35 2.29 16.86 -5.52
C ASP A 35 1.54 17.77 -6.52
N VAL A 36 0.59 17.20 -7.26
CA VAL A 36 -0.15 17.93 -8.30
C VAL A 36 -1.51 18.40 -7.79
N PHE A 37 -2.24 17.52 -7.10
CA PHE A 37 -3.61 17.84 -6.64
C PHE A 37 -3.69 18.35 -5.21
N ASN A 38 -2.58 18.33 -4.45
CA ASN A 38 -2.51 18.74 -3.05
C ASN A 38 -3.58 18.05 -2.16
N ILE A 39 -3.91 16.80 -2.50
CA ILE A 39 -4.84 15.96 -1.74
C ILE A 39 -4.05 15.29 -0.61
N PRO A 40 -4.55 15.35 0.64
CA PRO A 40 -3.89 14.71 1.78
C PRO A 40 -4.02 13.18 1.72
N VAL A 41 -3.13 12.55 0.96
CA VAL A 41 -2.95 11.09 0.95
C VAL A 41 -1.78 10.69 1.88
N PRO A 42 -1.78 9.47 2.46
CA PRO A 42 -0.66 8.99 3.27
C PRO A 42 0.66 9.01 2.49
N ARG A 43 1.74 9.47 3.11
CA ARG A 43 3.05 9.55 2.44
C ARG A 43 3.57 8.14 2.22
N VAL A 44 3.98 7.84 0.99
CA VAL A 44 4.79 6.64 0.71
C VAL A 44 6.19 6.89 1.24
N LEU A 45 6.61 6.08 2.20
CA LEU A 45 7.93 6.14 2.84
C LEU A 45 8.95 5.28 2.09
N ALA A 46 8.52 4.09 1.65
CA ALA A 46 9.31 3.17 0.86
C ALA A 46 8.38 2.30 0.03
N TRP A 47 8.84 1.83 -1.13
CA TRP A 47 8.11 0.84 -1.92
C TRP A 47 9.10 0.06 -2.78
N SER A 48 8.74 -1.17 -3.14
CA SER A 48 9.49 -2.00 -4.09
C SER A 48 8.52 -2.82 -4.90
N PHE A 49 8.68 -2.81 -6.22
CA PHE A 49 7.95 -3.69 -7.13
C PHE A 49 8.79 -4.90 -7.58
N ASP A 50 10.09 -4.89 -7.29
CA ASP A 50 11.04 -5.90 -7.73
C ASP A 50 11.28 -6.89 -6.59
N ALA A 51 10.43 -7.91 -6.52
CA ALA A 51 10.51 -8.98 -5.52
C ALA A 51 11.86 -9.71 -5.55
N ALA A 52 12.49 -9.86 -6.72
CA ALA A 52 13.72 -10.63 -6.87
C ALA A 52 14.95 -9.90 -6.32
N ASN A 53 14.94 -8.56 -6.34
CA ASN A 53 16.09 -7.74 -5.96
C ASN A 53 15.91 -6.99 -4.63
N ASN A 54 14.94 -7.39 -3.81
CA ASN A 54 14.72 -6.79 -2.49
C ASN A 54 14.69 -7.85 -1.37
N PRO A 55 15.17 -7.52 -0.16
CA PRO A 55 15.33 -8.48 0.94
C PRO A 55 14.03 -9.01 1.53
N VAL A 56 12.88 -8.41 1.19
CA VAL A 56 11.55 -8.87 1.60
C VAL A 56 11.03 -9.96 0.65
N GLU A 57 11.72 -10.18 -0.48
CA GLU A 57 11.38 -11.16 -1.53
C GLU A 57 9.95 -11.01 -2.06
N ALA A 58 9.37 -9.83 -1.85
CA ALA A 58 8.01 -9.51 -2.18
C ALA A 58 7.91 -8.03 -2.55
N GLU A 59 6.89 -7.72 -3.31
CA GLU A 59 6.49 -6.35 -3.55
C GLU A 59 5.91 -5.73 -2.29
N TYR A 60 6.11 -4.43 -2.06
CA TYR A 60 5.54 -3.74 -0.91
C TYR A 60 5.39 -2.24 -1.14
N ILE A 61 4.49 -1.63 -0.38
CA ILE A 61 4.40 -0.18 -0.17
C ILE A 61 4.33 0.07 1.33
N VAL A 62 5.26 0.84 1.87
CA VAL A 62 5.27 1.34 3.25
C VAL A 62 4.79 2.78 3.24
N THR A 63 3.77 3.08 4.03
CA THR A 63 3.19 4.41 4.16
C THR A 63 3.16 4.88 5.62
N GLU A 64 3.07 6.19 5.81
CA GLU A 64 2.73 6.77 7.11
C GLU A 64 1.31 6.36 7.52
N LYS A 65 1.08 6.23 8.83
CA LYS A 65 -0.28 6.09 9.36
C LYS A 65 -1.15 7.28 8.96
N ALA A 66 -2.25 6.99 8.27
CA ALA A 66 -3.27 7.97 7.99
C ALA A 66 -4.01 8.33 9.30
N PRO A 67 -4.27 9.61 9.59
CA PRO A 67 -5.03 10.01 10.79
C PRO A 67 -6.55 9.75 10.69
N GLY A 68 -6.98 8.86 9.80
CA GLY A 68 -8.39 8.53 9.59
C GLY A 68 -8.74 7.16 10.20
N SER A 69 -9.85 7.09 10.93
CA SER A 69 -10.49 5.82 11.27
C SER A 69 -11.24 5.30 10.04
N GLU A 70 -11.01 4.04 9.69
CA GLU A 70 -11.72 3.36 8.61
C GLU A 70 -13.23 3.50 8.83
N ALA A 71 -13.96 3.94 7.79
CA ALA A 71 -15.41 3.82 7.82
C ALA A 71 -15.71 2.32 7.75
N GLU A 72 -16.33 1.78 8.81
CA GLU A 72 -16.65 0.36 8.97
C GLU A 72 -17.39 -0.16 7.73
N THR A 73 -16.63 -0.73 6.80
CA THR A 73 -17.16 -1.47 5.67
C THR A 73 -17.04 -2.93 6.06
N HIS A 74 -18.17 -3.50 6.44
CA HIS A 74 -18.36 -4.90 6.80
C HIS A 74 -17.94 -5.81 5.63
N GLN A 75 -16.64 -6.07 5.47
CA GLN A 75 -16.09 -7.06 4.54
C GLN A 75 -16.11 -8.45 5.18
N THR A 76 -17.31 -8.96 5.42
CA THR A 76 -17.53 -10.32 5.95
C THR A 76 -18.60 -11.01 5.12
N ASN A 77 -18.29 -11.36 3.87
CA ASN A 77 -18.73 -12.63 3.25
C ASN A 77 -18.27 -12.76 1.80
N CYS A 78 -17.03 -13.20 1.59
CA CYS A 78 -16.66 -13.92 0.37
C CYS A 78 -15.76 -15.11 0.75
N ARG A 79 -16.22 -15.96 1.68
CA ARG A 79 -15.69 -17.33 1.81
C ARG A 79 -16.70 -18.29 1.21
N HIS A 80 -16.26 -18.89 0.10
CA HIS A 80 -16.63 -20.15 -0.52
C HIS A 80 -17.88 -20.87 0.00
N ARG A 81 -18.86 -21.08 -0.89
CA ARG A 81 -19.56 -22.37 -0.98
C ARG A 81 -19.22 -22.98 -2.33
N GLY A 82 -18.54 -24.12 -2.28
CA GLY A 82 -18.62 -25.14 -3.33
C GLY A 82 -19.94 -25.89 -3.24
#